data_AF-A0A949S6B6-F1
#
_entry.id   AF-A0A949S6B6-F1
#
_cell.length_a   1.000
_cell.length_b   1.000
_cell.length_c   1.000
_cell.angle_alpha   90.00
_cell.angle_beta   90.00
_cell.angle_gamma   90.00
#
_symmetry.space_group_name_H-M   'P 1'
#
loop_
_entity.id
_entity.type
_entity.pdbx_description
1 polymer ?
#
loop_
_entity_poly.entity_id
_entity_poly.type
_entity_poly.pdbx_seq_one_letter_code
_entity_poly.pdbx_strand_id
1 'polypeptide(L)'
;MARKHRRNPNPNSNPKPNSNPNPKNAPVRKGESVPSAEKRRQGPPPGRSAAPLQKAGPPQKGRPAPPQKHPQPKPAKETPQNLGERLIKSFPPEYSRIQEFLKSCRGVQTAFKNGLLSSPGPEELFYFIASCIETLTEDRIDHLFDSEYRARLKEIRLAAGLEENEFFSENDSRAPEEYHQLLDEFRLRKRAVIASAFKEHRQEEAALLIVENYGEYRERCSLGRRKYLEHNPVDPFISQVVSGELAEEA
;
A
#
# COMPACT_ATOMS: atom_id res chain seq x y z
N MET A 1 -35.88 -16.52 -59.39
CA MET A 1 -36.18 -15.26 -60.09
C MET A 1 -35.39 -14.13 -59.42
N ALA A 2 -34.73 -13.30 -60.22
CA ALA A 2 -33.84 -12.24 -59.77
C ALA A 2 -34.58 -10.90 -59.57
N ARG A 3 -34.16 -10.09 -58.59
CA ARG A 3 -33.93 -8.65 -58.81
C ARG A 3 -33.03 -8.04 -57.74
N LYS A 4 -31.91 -7.50 -58.25
CA LYS A 4 -30.95 -6.61 -57.58
C LYS A 4 -31.51 -5.18 -57.51
N HIS A 5 -31.09 -4.38 -56.52
CA HIS A 5 -30.40 -3.08 -56.68
C HIS A 5 -30.22 -2.38 -55.31
N ARG A 6 -28.95 -2.12 -54.89
CA ARG A 6 -28.24 -0.80 -54.83
C ARG A 6 -28.81 0.12 -53.72
N ARG A 7 -28.04 0.84 -52.87
CA ARG A 7 -26.66 1.37 -52.88
C ARG A 7 -26.38 1.92 -51.45
N ASN A 8 -25.13 1.84 -50.98
CA ASN A 8 -24.58 2.70 -49.92
C ASN A 8 -24.54 4.17 -50.38
N PRO A 9 -24.58 5.14 -49.45
CA PRO A 9 -23.32 5.85 -49.16
C PRO A 9 -23.11 6.22 -47.67
N ASN A 10 -21.84 6.15 -47.28
CA ASN A 10 -21.24 6.74 -46.09
C ASN A 10 -21.06 8.26 -46.31
N PRO A 11 -21.30 9.12 -45.30
CA PRO A 11 -20.71 10.46 -45.26
C PRO A 11 -19.75 10.61 -44.08
N ASN A 12 -18.46 10.65 -44.40
CA ASN A 12 -17.41 11.19 -43.54
C ASN A 12 -17.45 12.72 -43.67
N SER A 13 -17.70 13.44 -42.57
CA SER A 13 -17.42 14.87 -42.48
C SER A 13 -17.29 15.30 -41.02
N ASN A 14 -16.04 15.34 -40.55
CA ASN A 14 -15.60 16.18 -39.44
C ASN A 14 -15.80 17.66 -39.79
N PRO A 15 -16.00 18.53 -38.79
CA PRO A 15 -14.98 19.56 -38.57
C PRO A 15 -14.66 19.79 -37.08
N LYS A 16 -13.36 19.89 -36.77
CA LYS A 16 -12.86 20.65 -35.61
C LYS A 16 -13.13 22.15 -35.82
N PRO A 17 -13.26 22.92 -34.74
CA PRO A 17 -12.31 24.02 -34.60
C PRO A 17 -11.64 24.05 -33.22
N ASN A 18 -10.35 24.32 -33.29
CA ASN A 18 -9.43 24.72 -32.24
C ASN A 18 -9.76 26.17 -31.80
N SER A 19 -9.68 26.51 -30.51
CA SER A 19 -9.34 27.85 -30.01
C SER A 19 -9.25 27.87 -28.48
N ASN A 20 -8.01 27.83 -28.00
CA ASN A 20 -7.61 28.29 -26.67
C ASN A 20 -7.63 29.83 -26.67
N PRO A 21 -8.03 30.50 -25.59
CA PRO A 21 -7.16 31.56 -25.09
C PRO A 21 -7.08 31.60 -23.57
N ASN A 22 -5.85 31.51 -23.08
CA ASN A 22 -5.43 32.02 -21.78
C ASN A 22 -5.24 33.55 -21.90
N PRO A 23 -5.74 34.35 -20.95
CA PRO A 23 -5.00 35.54 -20.57
C PRO A 23 -4.88 35.67 -19.05
N LYS A 24 -3.62 35.60 -18.60
CA LYS A 24 -3.13 36.36 -17.45
C LYS A 24 -3.54 37.83 -17.64
N ASN A 25 -4.31 38.38 -16.69
CA ASN A 25 -4.20 39.74 -16.13
C ASN A 25 -5.54 40.10 -15.46
N ALA A 26 -5.59 39.93 -14.14
CA ALA A 26 -6.55 40.63 -13.28
C ALA A 26 -5.76 41.42 -12.21
N PRO A 27 -6.23 42.62 -11.83
CA PRO A 27 -5.37 43.70 -11.38
C PRO A 27 -4.99 43.65 -9.90
N VAL A 28 -3.78 44.15 -9.65
CA VAL A 28 -3.19 44.48 -8.34
C VAL A 28 -4.08 45.49 -7.60
N ARG A 29 -4.56 45.13 -6.41
CA ARG A 29 -5.08 46.10 -5.43
C ARG A 29 -3.95 46.56 -4.50
N LYS A 30 -3.78 47.88 -4.44
CA LYS A 30 -2.94 48.63 -3.52
C LYS A 30 -3.65 48.79 -2.16
N GLY A 31 -2.84 48.89 -1.10
CA GLY A 31 -3.20 49.45 0.22
C GLY A 31 -3.66 48.41 1.23
N GLU A 32 -3.24 48.38 2.50
CA GLU A 32 -2.46 49.31 3.33
C GLU A 32 -1.79 48.54 4.50
N SER A 33 -0.78 49.21 5.08
CA SER A 33 -0.33 49.18 6.49
C SER A 33 0.13 47.86 7.15
N VAL A 34 1.45 47.65 7.09
CA VAL A 34 2.21 46.92 8.12
C VAL A 34 2.90 47.97 9.02
N PRO A 35 2.71 47.99 10.35
CA PRO A 35 3.61 48.70 11.23
C PRO A 35 4.82 47.80 11.55
N SER A 36 5.98 48.35 11.23
CA SER A 36 7.29 47.93 11.69
C SER A 36 7.50 48.40 13.14
N ALA A 37 7.91 47.51 14.04
CA ALA A 37 8.55 47.84 15.31
C ALA A 37 9.32 46.58 15.77
N GLU A 38 10.63 46.50 15.55
CA GLU A 38 11.68 47.08 16.38
C GLU A 38 12.17 46.11 17.47
N LYS A 39 13.41 45.66 17.21
CA LYS A 39 14.41 45.10 18.13
C LYS A 39 14.15 45.32 19.62
N ARG A 40 14.22 44.24 20.38
CA ARG A 40 15.01 44.18 21.63
C ARG A 40 15.59 42.78 21.83
N ARG A 41 16.84 42.61 21.39
CA ARG A 41 17.71 41.53 21.87
C ARG A 41 18.13 41.91 23.29
N GLN A 42 17.67 41.17 24.29
CA GLN A 42 18.31 41.16 25.60
C GLN A 42 19.23 39.94 25.66
N GLY A 43 20.45 40.20 26.14
CA GLY A 43 21.60 39.30 26.07
C GLY A 43 21.50 38.07 26.98
N PRO A 44 22.51 37.18 26.92
CA PRO A 44 22.56 35.98 27.74
C PRO A 44 22.87 36.34 29.21
N PRO A 45 22.31 35.60 30.18
CA PRO A 45 22.70 35.78 31.58
C PRO A 45 24.16 35.33 31.80
N PRO A 46 24.92 36.04 32.64
CA PRO A 46 26.31 35.71 32.92
C PRO A 46 26.43 34.61 33.98
N GLY A 47 27.58 33.93 33.93
CA GLY A 47 28.35 33.70 35.15
C GLY A 47 28.00 32.48 35.97
N ARG A 48 28.76 31.41 35.72
CA ARG A 48 29.02 30.33 36.66
C ARG A 48 29.58 30.92 37.96
N SER A 49 28.89 30.73 39.08
CA SER A 49 29.49 30.86 40.41
C SER A 49 30.15 29.55 40.79
N ALA A 50 31.47 29.64 41.00
CA ALA A 50 32.32 28.58 41.47
C ALA A 50 31.91 28.11 42.87
N ALA A 51 31.73 26.80 43.05
CA ALA A 51 31.67 26.18 44.36
C ALA A 51 33.09 26.01 44.93
N PRO A 52 33.29 26.11 46.26
CA PRO A 52 34.62 26.11 46.87
C PRO A 52 35.29 24.74 46.80
N LEU A 53 36.61 24.75 46.56
CA LEU A 53 37.51 23.61 46.70
C LEU A 53 37.36 22.98 48.09
N GLN A 54 36.75 21.80 48.16
CA GLN A 54 36.85 20.93 49.33
C GLN A 54 38.20 20.21 49.28
N LYS A 55 38.92 20.31 50.41
CA LYS A 55 40.22 19.70 50.67
C LYS A 55 40.15 18.18 50.44
N ALA A 56 41.12 17.68 49.67
CA ALA A 56 41.36 16.26 49.49
C ALA A 56 41.70 15.59 50.83
N GLY A 57 40.90 14.61 51.23
CA GLY A 57 41.28 13.62 52.23
C GLY A 57 42.18 12.54 51.63
N PRO A 58 42.92 11.77 52.46
CA PRO A 58 43.89 10.79 51.98
C PRO A 58 43.23 9.61 51.23
N PRO A 59 43.93 8.98 50.27
CA PRO A 59 43.36 7.96 49.40
C PRO A 59 43.09 6.66 50.16
N GLN A 60 41.84 6.22 50.19
CA GLN A 60 41.51 4.84 50.54
C GLN A 60 41.97 3.91 49.42
N LYS A 61 42.87 3.00 49.76
CA LYS A 61 43.34 1.91 48.90
C LYS A 61 42.18 0.96 48.56
N GLY A 62 41.92 0.82 47.26
CA GLY A 62 41.65 -0.50 46.66
C GLY A 62 40.23 -1.06 46.75
N ARG A 63 39.21 -0.33 46.28
CA ARG A 63 38.10 -1.00 45.61
C ARG A 63 38.60 -1.46 44.23
N PRO A 64 38.45 -2.73 43.82
CA PRO A 64 38.73 -3.10 42.44
C PRO A 64 37.85 -2.25 41.53
N ALA A 65 38.45 -1.64 40.51
CA ALA A 65 37.74 -0.89 39.50
C ALA A 65 36.67 -1.81 38.88
N PRO A 66 35.44 -1.32 38.61
CA PRO A 66 34.48 -2.10 37.86
C PRO A 66 35.12 -2.51 36.52
N PRO A 67 34.91 -3.75 36.05
CA PRO A 67 35.50 -4.20 34.80
C PRO A 67 35.18 -3.18 33.70
N GLN A 68 36.22 -2.69 33.03
CA GLN A 68 36.05 -1.84 31.86
C GLN A 68 35.18 -2.62 30.88
N LYS A 69 33.91 -2.22 30.75
CA LYS A 69 33.06 -2.70 29.67
C LYS A 69 33.76 -2.28 28.39
N HIS A 70 34.36 -3.23 27.68
CA HIS A 70 34.73 -3.02 26.29
C HIS A 70 33.51 -2.42 25.60
N PRO A 71 33.64 -1.27 24.91
CA PRO A 71 32.52 -0.74 24.15
C PRO A 71 32.12 -1.84 23.18
N GLN A 72 30.94 -2.43 23.39
CA GLN A 72 30.36 -3.28 22.37
C GLN A 72 30.32 -2.46 21.09
N PRO A 73 30.80 -3.00 19.96
CA PRO A 73 30.69 -2.31 18.69
C PRO A 73 29.23 -1.92 18.51
N LYS A 74 28.97 -0.61 18.39
CA LYS A 74 27.63 -0.13 18.05
C LYS A 74 27.20 -0.91 16.80
N PRO A 75 25.98 -1.47 16.75
CA PRO A 75 25.51 -2.13 15.54
C PRO A 75 25.72 -1.16 14.38
N ALA A 76 26.35 -1.65 13.31
CA ALA A 76 26.61 -0.85 12.13
C ALA A 76 25.30 -0.17 11.72
N LYS A 77 25.33 1.15 11.50
CA LYS A 77 24.14 1.87 11.01
C LYS A 77 23.68 1.18 9.74
N GLU A 78 22.46 0.67 9.76
CA GLU A 78 21.87 0.01 8.62
C GLU A 78 21.83 1.01 7.45
N THR A 79 22.40 0.64 6.31
CA THR A 79 22.34 1.46 5.09
C THR A 79 20.96 1.27 4.44
N PRO A 80 20.44 2.29 3.74
CA PRO A 80 19.20 2.16 2.98
C PRO A 80 19.20 0.94 2.04
N GLN A 81 20.32 0.66 1.37
CA GLN A 81 20.52 -0.51 0.49
C GLN A 81 20.31 -1.83 1.22
N ASN A 82 20.95 -2.01 2.39
CA ASN A 82 20.82 -3.24 3.17
C ASN A 82 19.37 -3.43 3.66
N LEU A 83 18.68 -2.33 3.98
CA LEU A 83 17.26 -2.36 4.35
C LEU A 83 16.39 -2.88 3.20
N GLY A 84 16.63 -2.39 1.97
CA GLY A 84 15.91 -2.83 0.76
C GLY A 84 16.11 -4.32 0.48
N GLU A 85 17.36 -4.80 0.48
CA GLU A 85 17.68 -6.22 0.25
C GLU A 85 17.06 -7.13 1.31
N ARG A 86 17.11 -6.73 2.58
CA ARG A 86 16.49 -7.50 3.68
C ARG A 86 14.99 -7.59 3.48
N LEU A 87 14.35 -6.52 3.03
CA LEU A 87 12.91 -6.47 2.81
C LEU A 87 12.49 -7.45 1.71
N ILE A 88 13.22 -7.48 0.59
CA ILE A 88 12.99 -8.44 -0.49
C ILE A 88 13.14 -9.88 0.01
N LYS A 89 14.23 -10.19 0.73
CA LYS A 89 14.52 -11.55 1.24
C LYS A 89 13.55 -12.03 2.33
N SER A 90 12.89 -11.12 3.02
CA SER A 90 11.96 -11.44 4.11
C SER A 90 10.49 -11.41 3.67
N PHE A 91 10.23 -11.23 2.38
CA PHE A 91 8.91 -11.26 1.80
C PHE A 91 8.57 -12.66 1.22
N PRO A 92 7.35 -13.19 1.44
CA PRO A 92 6.33 -12.69 2.36
C PRO A 92 6.72 -12.96 3.84
N PRO A 93 6.43 -12.03 4.76
CA PRO A 93 6.68 -12.26 6.19
C PRO A 93 5.65 -13.22 6.79
N GLU A 94 6.02 -13.86 7.91
CA GLU A 94 5.05 -14.54 8.77
C GLU A 94 3.99 -13.56 9.29
N TYR A 95 2.74 -14.04 9.49
CA TYR A 95 1.62 -13.21 9.94
C TYR A 95 1.96 -12.36 11.18
N SER A 96 2.61 -12.96 12.18
CA SER A 96 3.03 -12.31 13.43
C SER A 96 4.03 -11.16 13.22
N ARG A 97 4.71 -11.12 12.08
CA ARG A 97 5.75 -10.14 11.73
C ARG A 97 5.27 -9.10 10.71
N ILE A 98 4.06 -9.22 10.16
CA ILE A 98 3.55 -8.30 9.14
C ILE A 98 3.63 -6.84 9.61
N GLN A 99 3.27 -6.55 10.87
CA GLN A 99 3.29 -5.19 11.40
C GLN A 99 4.70 -4.58 11.46
N GLU A 100 5.73 -5.41 11.74
CA GLU A 100 7.12 -4.99 11.71
C GLU A 100 7.58 -4.78 10.26
N PHE A 101 7.25 -5.71 9.38
CA PHE A 101 7.56 -5.64 7.96
C PHE A 101 6.98 -4.36 7.31
N LEU A 102 5.71 -4.02 7.60
CA LEU A 102 5.09 -2.78 7.13
C LEU A 102 5.80 -1.51 7.65
N LYS A 103 6.38 -1.55 8.86
CA LYS A 103 7.23 -0.44 9.35
C LYS A 103 8.50 -0.31 8.50
N SER A 104 9.14 -1.42 8.16
CA SER A 104 10.30 -1.44 7.27
C SER A 104 9.96 -0.92 5.87
N CYS A 105 8.81 -1.32 5.31
CA CYS A 105 8.33 -0.81 4.02
C CYS A 105 8.24 0.71 3.99
N ARG A 106 7.71 1.33 5.04
CA ARG A 106 7.65 2.81 5.14
C ARG A 106 9.04 3.44 5.17
N GLY A 107 9.99 2.83 5.88
CA GLY A 107 11.39 3.27 5.90
C GLY A 107 12.02 3.25 4.49
N VAL A 108 11.77 2.18 3.73
CA VAL A 108 12.20 2.06 2.33
C VAL A 108 11.50 3.07 1.43
N GLN A 109 10.18 3.29 1.58
CA GLN A 109 9.43 4.31 0.82
C GLN A 109 10.07 5.70 1.01
N THR A 110 10.44 6.08 2.24
CA THR A 110 11.11 7.35 2.52
C THR A 110 12.49 7.42 1.89
N ALA A 111 13.29 6.37 2.01
CA ALA A 111 14.64 6.35 1.41
C ALA A 111 14.59 6.39 -0.13
N PHE A 112 13.62 5.72 -0.76
CA PHE A 112 13.38 5.78 -2.20
C PHE A 112 12.99 7.19 -2.66
N LYS A 113 12.05 7.85 -1.96
CA LYS A 113 11.66 9.25 -2.25
C LYS A 113 12.84 10.23 -2.16
N ASN A 114 13.83 9.93 -1.33
CA ASN A 114 15.04 10.73 -1.16
C ASN A 114 16.15 10.37 -2.15
N GLY A 115 15.92 9.45 -3.10
CA GLY A 115 16.93 9.00 -4.06
C GLY A 115 18.06 8.17 -3.45
N LEU A 116 17.87 7.64 -2.24
CA LEU A 116 18.88 6.88 -1.50
C LEU A 116 18.82 5.37 -1.79
N LEU A 117 17.83 4.93 -2.56
CA LEU A 117 17.53 3.53 -2.84
C LEU A 117 17.01 3.38 -4.26
N SER A 118 17.43 2.30 -4.92
CA SER A 118 16.94 1.88 -6.23
C SER A 118 16.11 0.59 -6.19
N SER A 119 16.19 -0.17 -5.09
CA SER A 119 15.50 -1.45 -4.91
C SER A 119 15.11 -1.68 -3.43
N PRO A 120 13.93 -2.26 -3.12
CA PRO A 120 12.85 -2.60 -4.05
C PRO A 120 12.31 -1.35 -4.75
N GLY A 121 11.90 -1.51 -6.00
CA GLY A 121 11.26 -0.47 -6.78
C GLY A 121 9.89 -0.10 -6.21
N PRO A 122 9.30 1.02 -6.69
CA PRO A 122 8.02 1.51 -6.18
C PRO A 122 6.88 0.48 -6.34
N GLU A 123 6.92 -0.31 -7.41
CA GLU A 123 5.88 -1.29 -7.72
C GLU A 123 6.00 -2.55 -6.87
N GLU A 124 7.22 -3.04 -6.64
CA GLU A 124 7.47 -4.15 -5.71
C GLU A 124 7.05 -3.77 -4.29
N LEU A 125 7.41 -2.54 -3.87
CA LEU A 125 7.08 -2.04 -2.55
C LEU A 125 5.57 -1.84 -2.37
N PHE A 126 4.87 -1.38 -3.42
CA PHE A 126 3.41 -1.32 -3.43
C PHE A 126 2.81 -2.72 -3.25
N TYR A 127 3.28 -3.70 -4.02
CA TYR A 127 2.84 -5.08 -3.93
C TYR A 127 3.08 -5.68 -2.55
N PHE A 128 4.27 -5.49 -1.96
CA PHE A 128 4.60 -6.00 -0.63
C PHE A 128 3.67 -5.46 0.46
N ILE A 129 3.42 -4.14 0.43
CA ILE A 129 2.51 -3.49 1.36
C ILE A 129 1.08 -4.00 1.14
N ALA A 130 0.65 -4.12 -0.12
CA ALA A 130 -0.68 -4.56 -0.45
C ALA A 130 -0.96 -5.98 0.03
N SER A 131 -0.07 -6.94 -0.27
CA SER A 131 -0.21 -8.32 0.20
C SER A 131 -0.28 -8.40 1.72
N CYS A 132 0.58 -7.66 2.43
CA CYS A 132 0.58 -7.64 3.89
C CYS A 132 -0.73 -7.10 4.48
N ILE A 133 -1.25 -6.00 3.94
CA ILE A 133 -2.49 -5.39 4.43
C ILE A 133 -3.68 -6.28 4.09
N GLU A 134 -3.73 -6.85 2.89
CA GLU A 134 -4.79 -7.79 2.50
C GLU A 134 -4.81 -9.01 3.43
N THR A 135 -3.66 -9.63 3.71
CA THR A 135 -3.56 -10.74 4.66
C THR A 135 -4.05 -10.38 6.06
N LEU A 136 -3.72 -9.19 6.58
CA LEU A 136 -4.25 -8.73 7.87
C LEU A 136 -5.77 -8.49 7.87
N THR A 137 -6.38 -8.35 6.68
CA THR A 137 -7.82 -8.13 6.55
C THR A 137 -8.63 -9.37 6.25
N GLU A 138 -8.00 -10.52 5.98
CA GLU A 138 -8.69 -11.78 5.65
C GLU A 138 -9.75 -12.14 6.70
N ASP A 139 -9.38 -12.18 7.98
CA ASP A 139 -10.32 -12.49 9.08
C ASP A 139 -11.52 -11.53 9.14
N ARG A 140 -11.30 -10.24 8.84
CA ARG A 140 -12.37 -9.22 8.82
C ARG A 140 -13.32 -9.45 7.65
N ILE A 141 -12.80 -9.88 6.50
CA ILE A 141 -13.57 -10.16 5.29
C ILE A 141 -14.35 -11.47 5.45
N ASP A 142 -13.73 -12.49 6.04
CA ASP A 142 -14.39 -13.77 6.32
C ASP A 142 -15.52 -13.58 7.33
N HIS A 143 -15.27 -12.82 8.40
CA HIS A 143 -16.33 -12.49 9.36
C HIS A 143 -17.47 -11.70 8.72
N LEU A 144 -17.17 -10.72 7.86
CA LEU A 144 -18.18 -9.99 7.09
C LEU A 144 -19.01 -10.93 6.21
N PHE A 145 -18.35 -11.84 5.48
CA PHE A 145 -19.04 -12.81 4.63
C PHE A 145 -19.95 -13.74 5.45
N ASP A 146 -19.42 -14.29 6.54
CA ASP A 146 -20.12 -15.26 7.37
C ASP A 146 -21.31 -14.65 8.10
N SER A 147 -21.17 -13.43 8.62
CA SER A 147 -22.21 -12.76 9.38
C SER A 147 -23.31 -12.16 8.51
N GLU A 148 -23.00 -11.65 7.32
CA GLU A 148 -23.94 -10.87 6.52
C GLU A 148 -24.41 -11.52 5.21
N TYR A 149 -23.63 -12.45 4.65
CA TYR A 149 -23.86 -12.95 3.29
C TYR A 149 -24.06 -14.47 3.21
N ARG A 150 -23.35 -15.27 4.02
CA ARG A 150 -23.34 -16.74 3.92
C ARG A 150 -24.75 -17.35 3.97
N ALA A 151 -25.56 -16.97 4.97
CA ALA A 151 -26.91 -17.52 5.13
C ALA A 151 -27.85 -17.13 3.98
N ARG A 152 -27.86 -15.84 3.60
CA ARG A 152 -28.71 -15.30 2.53
C ARG A 152 -28.37 -15.92 1.17
N LEU A 153 -27.08 -16.06 0.87
CA LEU A 153 -26.62 -16.74 -0.36
C LEU A 153 -26.96 -18.23 -0.34
N LYS A 154 -26.94 -18.89 0.82
CA LYS A 154 -27.39 -20.29 0.96
C LYS A 154 -28.88 -20.42 0.67
N GLU A 155 -29.71 -19.54 1.22
CA GLU A 155 -31.16 -19.56 1.00
C GLU A 155 -31.53 -19.43 -0.48
N ILE A 156 -30.91 -18.50 -1.21
CA ILE A 156 -31.15 -18.33 -2.65
C ILE A 156 -30.75 -19.58 -3.44
N ARG A 157 -29.59 -20.19 -3.11
CA ARG A 157 -29.13 -21.42 -3.77
C ARG A 157 -30.10 -22.57 -3.57
N LEU A 158 -30.56 -22.78 -2.33
CA LEU A 158 -31.54 -23.83 -2.02
C LEU A 158 -32.90 -23.57 -2.70
N ALA A 159 -33.36 -22.32 -2.73
CA ALA A 159 -34.59 -21.94 -3.43
C ALA A 159 -34.51 -22.15 -4.95
N ALA A 160 -33.31 -22.01 -5.53
CA ALA A 160 -33.03 -22.29 -6.93
C ALA A 160 -32.81 -23.79 -7.24
N GLY A 161 -32.89 -24.66 -6.23
CA GLY A 161 -32.79 -26.11 -6.39
C GLY A 161 -31.37 -26.67 -6.44
N LEU A 162 -30.36 -25.89 -6.02
CA LEU A 162 -28.99 -26.39 -5.87
C LEU A 162 -28.86 -27.24 -4.60
N GLU A 163 -27.99 -28.24 -4.65
CA GLU A 163 -27.61 -28.99 -3.45
C GLU A 163 -26.85 -28.09 -2.44
N GLU A 164 -26.76 -28.52 -1.18
CA GLU A 164 -26.21 -27.71 -0.09
C GLU A 164 -24.77 -27.22 -0.33
N ASN A 165 -23.98 -27.99 -1.09
CA ASN A 165 -22.58 -27.70 -1.42
C ASN A 165 -22.38 -27.22 -2.87
N GLU A 166 -23.47 -27.04 -3.62
CA GLU A 166 -23.38 -26.50 -4.98
C GLU A 166 -23.39 -24.97 -4.96
N PHE A 167 -22.73 -24.38 -5.95
CA PHE A 167 -22.63 -22.94 -6.10
C PHE A 167 -22.84 -22.56 -7.56
N PHE A 168 -23.42 -21.39 -7.79
CA PHE A 168 -23.37 -20.78 -9.11
C PHE A 168 -21.95 -20.33 -9.42
N SER A 169 -21.50 -20.62 -10.65
CA SER A 169 -20.28 -20.01 -11.16
C SER A 169 -20.48 -18.51 -11.38
N GLU A 170 -19.38 -17.74 -11.44
CA GLU A 170 -19.43 -16.28 -11.52
C GLU A 170 -20.25 -15.75 -12.72
N ASN A 171 -20.29 -16.50 -13.83
CA ASN A 171 -21.01 -16.14 -15.03
C ASN A 171 -22.20 -17.07 -15.32
N ASP A 172 -22.71 -17.80 -14.31
CA ASP A 172 -23.85 -18.69 -14.51
C ASP A 172 -25.11 -17.87 -14.81
N SER A 173 -25.61 -18.00 -16.04
CA SER A 173 -26.82 -17.32 -16.49
C SER A 173 -28.10 -17.83 -15.82
N ARG A 174 -28.04 -18.96 -15.12
CA ARG A 174 -29.15 -19.52 -14.33
C ARG A 174 -29.20 -18.96 -12.92
N ALA A 175 -28.13 -18.30 -12.46
CA ALA A 175 -28.11 -17.73 -11.12
C ALA A 175 -29.17 -16.62 -11.02
N PRO A 176 -30.02 -16.64 -9.99
CA PRO A 176 -30.99 -15.57 -9.77
C PRO A 176 -30.31 -14.21 -9.67
N GLU A 177 -30.98 -13.17 -10.19
CA GLU A 177 -30.48 -11.79 -10.13
C GLU A 177 -30.13 -11.36 -8.69
N GLU A 178 -30.94 -11.75 -7.71
CA GLU A 178 -30.70 -11.47 -6.29
C GLU A 178 -29.38 -12.07 -5.77
N TYR A 179 -28.96 -13.22 -6.32
CA TYR A 179 -27.67 -13.84 -5.97
C TYR A 179 -26.51 -12.98 -6.46
N HIS A 180 -26.57 -12.50 -7.72
CA HIS A 180 -25.57 -11.61 -8.29
C HIS A 180 -25.50 -10.28 -7.55
N GLN A 181 -26.65 -9.70 -7.21
CA GLN A 181 -26.73 -8.46 -6.44
C GLN A 181 -26.08 -8.59 -5.07
N LEU A 182 -26.29 -9.70 -4.36
CA LEU A 182 -25.62 -9.95 -3.08
C LEU A 182 -24.11 -10.11 -3.22
N LEU A 183 -23.65 -10.80 -4.26
CA LEU A 183 -22.21 -10.91 -4.52
C LEU A 183 -21.58 -9.56 -4.87
N ASP A 184 -22.28 -8.72 -5.64
CA ASP A 184 -21.83 -7.36 -5.95
C ASP A 184 -21.80 -6.46 -4.72
N GLU A 185 -22.82 -6.55 -3.86
CA GLU A 185 -22.83 -5.87 -2.57
C GLU A 185 -21.63 -6.32 -1.70
N PHE A 186 -21.40 -7.63 -1.61
CA PHE A 186 -20.26 -8.17 -0.87
C PHE A 186 -18.93 -7.69 -1.45
N ARG A 187 -18.76 -7.71 -2.78
CA ARG A 187 -17.55 -7.21 -3.46
C ARG A 187 -17.30 -5.74 -3.11
N LEU A 188 -18.34 -4.91 -3.07
CA LEU A 188 -18.23 -3.50 -2.69
C LEU A 188 -17.83 -3.34 -1.23
N ARG A 189 -18.48 -4.06 -0.30
CA ARG A 189 -18.14 -4.00 1.12
C ARG A 189 -16.75 -4.55 1.43
N LYS A 190 -16.35 -5.64 0.79
CA LYS A 190 -14.99 -6.18 0.85
C LYS A 190 -13.97 -5.11 0.47
N ARG A 191 -14.17 -4.42 -0.66
CA ARG A 191 -13.28 -3.32 -1.07
C ARG A 191 -13.25 -2.19 -0.03
N ALA A 192 -14.37 -1.83 0.57
CA ALA A 192 -14.42 -0.81 1.62
C ALA A 192 -13.63 -1.23 2.88
N VAL A 193 -13.73 -2.50 3.31
CA VAL A 193 -12.95 -3.05 4.43
C VAL A 193 -11.45 -2.98 4.14
N ILE A 194 -11.03 -3.44 2.95
CA ILE A 194 -9.64 -3.40 2.52
C ILE A 194 -9.16 -1.93 2.49
N ALA A 195 -9.90 -1.03 1.83
CA ALA A 195 -9.55 0.38 1.75
C ALA A 195 -9.42 1.05 3.13
N SER A 196 -10.27 0.69 4.11
CA SER A 196 -10.14 1.14 5.49
C SER A 196 -8.80 0.72 6.09
N ALA A 197 -8.40 -0.55 5.91
CA ALA A 197 -7.13 -1.04 6.42
C ALA A 197 -5.92 -0.33 5.77
N PHE A 198 -5.97 -0.04 4.47
CA PHE A 198 -4.94 0.78 3.83
C PHE A 198 -4.84 2.18 4.45
N LYS A 199 -5.96 2.82 4.79
CA LYS A 199 -5.96 4.11 5.51
C LYS A 199 -5.37 3.98 6.91
N GLU A 200 -5.72 2.92 7.66
CA GLU A 200 -5.15 2.62 8.98
C GLU A 200 -3.60 2.52 8.92
N HIS A 201 -3.06 2.06 7.78
CA HIS A 201 -1.63 1.92 7.51
C HIS A 201 -0.97 3.11 6.78
N ARG A 202 -1.68 4.24 6.63
CA ARG A 202 -1.21 5.46 5.93
C ARG A 202 -0.82 5.21 4.48
N GLN A 203 -1.65 4.45 3.77
CA GLN A 203 -1.51 4.16 2.34
C GLN A 203 -2.72 4.72 1.60
N GLU A 204 -2.87 6.04 1.65
CA GLU A 204 -4.06 6.76 1.15
C GLU A 204 -4.24 6.58 -0.37
N GLU A 205 -3.15 6.57 -1.13
CA GLU A 205 -3.16 6.33 -2.58
C GLU A 205 -3.78 4.97 -2.92
N ALA A 206 -3.34 3.90 -2.25
CA ALA A 206 -3.88 2.57 -2.45
C ALA A 206 -5.35 2.47 -2.03
N ALA A 207 -5.71 3.11 -0.91
CA ALA A 207 -7.10 3.16 -0.45
C ALA A 207 -8.03 3.85 -1.45
N LEU A 208 -7.57 4.94 -2.09
CA LEU A 208 -8.31 5.62 -3.16
C LEU A 208 -8.45 4.73 -4.38
N LEU A 209 -7.36 4.09 -4.84
CA LEU A 209 -7.40 3.17 -5.97
C LEU A 209 -8.41 2.04 -5.73
N ILE A 210 -8.49 1.46 -4.54
CA ILE A 210 -9.44 0.38 -4.25
C ILE A 210 -10.90 0.82 -4.41
N VAL A 211 -11.22 2.06 -4.03
CA VAL A 211 -12.59 2.60 -4.05
C VAL A 211 -12.96 3.14 -5.43
N GLU A 212 -12.04 3.88 -6.06
CA GLU A 212 -12.32 4.67 -7.26
C GLU A 212 -11.89 3.95 -8.55
N ASN A 213 -10.81 3.17 -8.52
CA ASN A 213 -10.27 2.49 -9.69
C ASN A 213 -9.64 1.12 -9.34
N TYR A 214 -10.47 0.16 -8.96
CA TYR A 214 -10.01 -1.17 -8.56
C TYR A 214 -9.24 -1.92 -9.66
N GLY A 215 -9.48 -1.58 -10.94
CA GLY A 215 -8.71 -2.11 -12.07
C GLY A 215 -7.23 -1.75 -11.98
N GLU A 216 -6.94 -0.45 -11.82
CA GLU A 216 -5.58 0.08 -11.67
C GLU A 216 -4.88 -0.44 -10.41
N TYR A 217 -5.61 -0.57 -9.30
CA TYR A 217 -5.10 -1.25 -8.10
C TYR A 217 -4.56 -2.64 -8.41
N ARG A 218 -5.37 -3.48 -9.08
CA ARG A 218 -4.99 -4.85 -9.46
C ARG A 218 -3.83 -4.89 -10.44
N GLU A 219 -3.82 -4.00 -11.42
CA GLU A 219 -2.72 -3.90 -12.39
C GLU A 219 -1.39 -3.57 -11.71
N ARG A 220 -1.41 -2.65 -10.74
CA ARG A 220 -0.20 -2.27 -10.00
C ARG A 220 0.29 -3.39 -9.09
N CYS A 221 -0.60 -4.10 -8.40
CA CYS A 221 -0.25 -5.32 -7.67
C CYS A 221 0.38 -6.38 -8.59
N SER A 222 -0.22 -6.59 -9.78
CA SER A 222 0.27 -7.56 -10.76
C SER A 222 1.65 -7.19 -11.30
N LEU A 223 1.88 -5.90 -11.59
CA LEU A 223 3.16 -5.38 -12.03
C LEU A 223 4.24 -5.52 -10.95
N GLY A 224 3.90 -5.19 -9.70
CA GLY A 224 4.80 -5.34 -8.55
C GLY A 224 5.19 -6.80 -8.30
N ARG A 225 4.21 -7.72 -8.35
CA ARG A 225 4.47 -9.16 -8.26
C ARG A 225 5.42 -9.64 -9.35
N ARG A 226 5.20 -9.22 -10.60
CA ARG A 226 6.04 -9.62 -11.74
C ARG A 226 7.50 -9.19 -11.53
N LYS A 227 7.72 -7.91 -11.19
CA LYS A 227 9.07 -7.37 -10.91
C LYS A 227 9.75 -8.11 -9.74
N TYR A 228 9.00 -8.38 -8.67
CA TYR A 228 9.52 -9.14 -7.54
C TYR A 228 9.99 -10.55 -7.96
N LEU A 229 9.20 -11.25 -8.78
CA LEU A 229 9.52 -12.59 -9.27
C LEU A 229 10.67 -12.60 -10.28
N GLU A 230 10.87 -11.53 -11.06
CA GLU A 230 12.06 -11.37 -11.93
C GLU A 230 13.35 -11.33 -11.10
N HIS A 231 13.30 -10.75 -9.91
CA HIS A 231 14.44 -10.69 -8.98
C HIS A 231 14.56 -11.88 -8.03
N ASN A 232 13.46 -12.62 -7.83
CA ASN A 232 13.35 -13.77 -6.95
C ASN A 232 12.59 -14.89 -7.66
N PRO A 233 13.22 -15.53 -8.66
CA PRO A 233 12.56 -16.60 -9.41
C PRO A 233 12.20 -17.72 -8.44
N VAL A 234 10.91 -17.98 -8.33
CA VAL A 234 10.41 -19.20 -7.70
C VAL A 234 10.77 -20.36 -8.62
N ASP A 235 11.18 -21.50 -8.05
CA ASP A 235 11.45 -22.72 -8.81
C ASP A 235 10.29 -22.97 -9.81
N PRO A 236 10.57 -23.15 -11.12
CA PRO A 236 9.55 -23.24 -12.17
C PRO A 236 8.47 -24.28 -11.89
N PHE A 237 8.77 -25.32 -11.09
CA PHE A 237 7.80 -26.33 -10.67
C PHE A 237 6.67 -25.77 -9.79
N ILE A 238 6.94 -24.75 -8.96
CA ILE A 238 5.93 -24.09 -8.11
C ILE A 238 5.20 -22.99 -8.89
N SER A 239 5.85 -22.35 -9.87
CA SER A 239 5.23 -21.32 -10.72
C SER A 239 4.08 -21.87 -11.57
N GLN A 240 4.16 -23.14 -12.03
CA GLN A 240 3.09 -23.79 -12.79
C GLN A 240 1.85 -24.09 -11.93
N VAL A 241 2.05 -24.49 -10.67
CA VAL A 241 0.96 -24.77 -9.73
C VAL A 241 0.22 -23.49 -9.32
N VAL A 242 0.93 -22.37 -9.16
CA VAL A 242 0.32 -21.07 -8.81
C VAL A 242 -0.32 -20.37 -10.02
N SER A 243 0.11 -20.70 -11.24
CA SER A 243 -0.48 -20.14 -12.47
C SER A 243 -1.67 -20.96 -12.99
N GLY A 244 -2.02 -22.07 -12.33
CA GLY A 244 -3.16 -22.91 -12.70
C GLY A 244 -2.97 -23.68 -14.01
N GLU A 245 -1.74 -23.85 -14.50
CA GLU A 245 -1.46 -24.47 -15.81
C GLU A 245 -1.34 -26.01 -15.74
N LEU A 246 -1.51 -26.63 -14.57
CA LEU A 246 -1.50 -28.09 -14.39
C LEU A 246 -2.87 -28.63 -13.97
N ALA A 247 -3.92 -28.26 -14.71
CA ALA A 247 -5.24 -28.86 -14.57
C ALA A 247 -5.85 -29.25 -15.93
N GLU A 248 -5.06 -29.77 -16.85
CA GLU A 248 -5.54 -30.67 -17.92
C GLU A 248 -4.40 -31.62 -18.30
N GLU A 249 -4.42 -32.82 -17.72
CA GLU A 249 -3.99 -34.10 -18.32
C GLU A 249 -3.80 -35.14 -17.20
N ALA A 250 -4.90 -35.80 -16.82
CA ALA A 250 -4.93 -37.16 -16.28
C ALA A 250 -6.32 -37.76 -16.46
#